data_AF-A0A2G1DE52-F1
#
_entry.id   AF-A0A2G1DE52-F1
#
_cell.length_a   1.000
_cell.length_b   1.000
_cell.length_c   1.000
_cell.angle_alpha   90.00
_cell.angle_beta   90.00
_cell.angle_gamma   90.00
#
_symmetry.space_group_name_H-M   'P 1'
#
loop_
_entity.id
_entity.type
_entity.pdbx_description
1 polymer ?
#
loop_
_entity_poly.entity_id
_entity_poly.type
_entity_poly.pdbx_seq_one_letter_code
_entity_poly.pdbx_strand_id
1 'polypeptide(L)' 'NKDGVGDIPFNHYIYADKLWLYNPNVKFFYGSVVIDLLNFLAKFAPFSEPSLLASDNEPLIQWSQKDER' A
#
# COMPACT_ATOMS: atom_id res chain seq x y z
N ASN A 1 9.90 -26.46 13.50
CA ASN A 1 9.04 -25.28 13.60
C ASN A 1 7.60 -25.63 13.31
N LYS A 2 6.70 -25.28 14.23
CA LYS A 2 5.23 -25.32 14.13
C LYS A 2 4.64 -24.06 14.78
N ASP A 3 5.44 -23.01 14.82
CA ASP A 3 5.16 -21.66 15.33
C ASP A 3 4.18 -20.89 14.43
N GLY A 4 3.96 -21.36 13.20
CA GLY A 4 2.99 -20.75 12.28
C GLY A 4 3.50 -19.51 11.57
N VAL A 5 4.80 -19.20 11.71
CA VAL A 5 5.51 -18.13 11.03
C VAL A 5 6.10 -18.65 9.72
N GLY A 6 5.96 -17.86 8.66
CA GLY A 6 6.52 -18.14 7.34
C GLY A 6 7.98 -17.70 7.24
N ASP A 7 8.76 -18.43 6.44
CA ASP A 7 10.21 -18.21 6.32
C ASP A 7 10.60 -16.97 5.48
N ILE A 8 9.67 -16.46 4.66
CA ILE A 8 9.93 -15.34 3.74
C ILE A 8 9.27 -14.08 4.32
N PRO A 9 10.05 -12.99 4.56
CA PRO A 9 9.48 -11.72 4.98
C PRO A 9 8.42 -11.21 4.01
N PHE A 10 7.30 -10.75 4.53
CA PHE A 10 6.24 -10.15 3.73
C PHE A 10 6.49 -8.65 3.57
N ASN A 11 6.82 -8.24 2.35
CA ASN A 11 7.08 -6.85 2.00
C ASN A 11 5.85 -6.22 1.33
N HIS A 12 5.28 -5.21 1.95
CA HIS A 12 4.17 -4.42 1.40
C HIS A 12 4.70 -3.20 0.65
N TYR A 13 4.63 -3.26 -0.66
CA TYR A 13 4.99 -2.16 -1.54
C TYR A 13 3.76 -1.33 -1.91
N ILE A 14 3.94 -0.01 -1.96
CA ILE A 14 2.92 0.92 -2.43
C ILE A 14 3.46 1.73 -3.61
N TYR A 15 2.58 2.05 -4.55
CA TYR A 15 2.84 2.99 -5.62
C TYR A 15 2.49 4.42 -5.18
N ALA A 16 3.09 5.42 -5.82
CA ALA A 16 2.80 6.84 -5.58
C ALA A 16 1.45 7.29 -6.18
N ASP A 17 0.39 6.51 -6.04
CA ASP A 17 -0.94 6.85 -6.55
C ASP A 17 -1.53 8.06 -5.79
N LYS A 18 -0.86 8.48 -4.72
CA LYS A 18 -1.26 9.54 -3.81
C LYS A 18 -0.26 10.68 -3.89
N LEU A 19 -0.45 11.58 -4.86
CA LEU A 19 0.39 12.78 -5.09
C LEU A 19 0.60 13.62 -3.81
N TRP A 20 -0.37 13.63 -2.91
CA TRP A 20 -0.31 14.36 -1.64
C TRP A 20 0.69 13.80 -0.60
N LEU A 21 1.19 12.57 -0.79
CA LEU A 21 2.28 12.04 0.04
C LEU A 21 3.60 12.79 -0.21
N TYR A 22 3.79 13.31 -1.42
CA TYR A 22 5.02 14.01 -1.83
C TYR A 22 4.87 15.53 -1.72
N ASN A 23 3.68 16.04 -2.02
CA ASN A 23 3.39 17.47 -1.91
C ASN A 23 2.04 17.68 -1.20
N PRO A 24 2.04 18.07 0.09
CA PRO A 24 0.82 18.28 0.86
C PRO A 24 -0.15 19.29 0.22
N ASN A 25 0.35 20.25 -0.57
CA ASN A 25 -0.48 21.25 -1.24
C ASN A 25 -1.42 20.62 -2.29
N VAL A 26 -1.05 19.48 -2.87
CA VAL A 26 -1.90 18.76 -3.84
C VAL A 26 -3.19 18.24 -3.21
N LYS A 27 -3.19 18.03 -1.88
CA LYS A 27 -4.40 17.62 -1.14
C LYS A 27 -5.55 18.61 -1.28
N PHE A 28 -5.29 19.89 -1.52
CA PHE A 28 -6.32 20.90 -1.78
C PHE A 28 -7.21 20.54 -2.97
N PHE A 29 -6.65 19.90 -4.00
CA PHE A 29 -7.35 19.52 -5.22
C PHE A 29 -8.00 18.12 -5.14
N TYR A 30 -8.02 17.50 -3.95
CA TYR A 30 -8.62 16.19 -3.76
C TYR A 30 -10.12 16.22 -4.10
N GLY A 31 -10.57 15.31 -4.96
CA GLY A 31 -11.95 15.30 -5.49
C GLY A 31 -12.20 16.27 -6.64
N SER A 32 -11.17 16.93 -7.16
CA SER A 32 -11.27 17.66 -8.44
C SER A 32 -11.18 16.70 -9.63
N VAL A 33 -11.84 17.07 -10.73
CA VAL A 33 -11.80 16.33 -12.00
C VAL A 33 -10.36 16.12 -12.50
N VAL A 34 -9.46 17.08 -12.25
CA VAL A 34 -8.05 17.00 -12.65
C VAL A 34 -7.34 15.86 -11.92
N ILE A 35 -7.50 15.78 -10.60
CA ILE A 35 -6.88 14.71 -9.79
C ILE A 35 -7.51 13.35 -10.14
N ASP A 36 -8.82 13.29 -10.37
CA ASP A 36 -9.49 12.04 -10.75
C ASP A 36 -9.00 11.50 -12.10
N LEU A 37 -8.77 12.39 -13.07
CA LEU A 37 -8.19 12.02 -14.36
C LEU A 37 -6.75 11.51 -14.20
N LEU A 38 -5.92 12.18 -13.39
CA LEU A 38 -4.57 11.72 -13.11
C LEU A 38 -4.57 10.35 -12.42
N ASN A 39 -5.44 10.14 -11.43
CA ASN A 39 -5.60 8.84 -10.75
C ASN A 39 -6.06 7.74 -11.70
N PHE A 40 -6.90 8.07 -12.68
CA PHE A 40 -7.31 7.12 -13.72
C PHE A 40 -6.13 6.73 -14.62
N LEU A 41 -5.33 7.69 -15.07
CA LEU A 41 -4.15 7.42 -15.88
C LEU A 41 -3.09 6.62 -15.12
N ALA A 42 -2.92 6.88 -13.82
CA ALA A 42 -1.97 6.16 -12.95
C ALA A 42 -2.23 4.65 -12.90
N LYS A 43 -3.49 4.20 -13.09
CA LYS A 43 -3.83 2.77 -13.14
C LYS A 43 -3.25 2.03 -14.35
N PHE A 44 -2.93 2.75 -15.43
CA PHE A 44 -2.36 2.17 -16.65
C PHE A 44 -0.84 2.32 -16.70
N ALA A 45 -0.32 3.42 -16.16
CA ALA A 45 1.11 3.69 -16.08
C ALA A 45 1.39 4.38 -14.74
N PRO A 46 1.80 3.62 -13.71
CA PRO A 46 2.20 4.19 -12.44
C PRO A 46 3.28 5.24 -12.67
N PHE A 47 3.07 6.47 -12.18
CA PHE A 47 3.99 7.58 -12.42
C PHE A 47 5.28 7.50 -11.58
N SER A 48 5.41 6.47 -10.74
CA SER A 48 6.57 6.24 -9.89
C SER A 48 6.90 4.76 -9.81
N GLU A 49 8.11 4.50 -9.34
CA GLU A 49 8.51 3.19 -8.85
C GLU A 49 7.78 2.87 -7.53
N PRO A 50 7.56 1.58 -7.23
CA PRO A 50 6.99 1.15 -5.95
C PRO A 50 7.99 1.38 -4.81
N SER A 51 7.51 1.92 -3.70
CA SER A 51 8.29 2.09 -2.46
C SER A 51 7.86 1.08 -1.39
N LEU A 52 8.81 0.53 -0.63
CA LEU A 52 8.52 -0.35 0.50
C LEU A 52 7.88 0.46 1.63
N LEU A 53 6.62 0.18 1.95
CA LEU A 53 5.91 0.84 3.05
C LEU A 53 6.14 0.14 4.38
N ALA A 54 6.04 -1.19 4.37
CA ALA A 54 6.16 -2.02 5.55
C ALA A 54 6.76 -3.37 5.18
N SER A 55 7.56 -3.93 6.09
CA SER A 55 8.08 -5.29 6.02
C SER A 55 7.70 -6.00 7.31
N ASP A 56 7.07 -7.15 7.18
CA ASP A 56 6.83 -8.07 8.29
C ASP A 56 7.84 -9.22 8.20
N ASN A 57 8.69 -9.34 9.22
CA ASN A 57 9.74 -10.36 9.27
C ASN A 57 9.23 -11.71 9.81
N GLU A 58 8.05 -11.73 10.45
CA GLU A 58 7.46 -12.94 11.02
C GLU A 58 6.01 -13.13 10.53
N PRO A 59 5.78 -13.19 9.20
CA PRO A 59 4.43 -13.25 8.66
C PRO A 59 3.76 -14.58 9.04
N LEU A 60 2.51 -14.53 9.48
CA LEU A 60 1.75 -15.74 9.81
C LEU A 60 1.31 -16.46 8.53
N ILE A 61 1.55 -17.78 8.46
CA ILE A 61 1.14 -18.63 7.34
C ILE A 61 -0.39 -18.68 7.21
N GLN A 62 -1.08 -18.72 8.36
CA GLN A 62 -2.53 -18.69 8.43
C GLN A 62 -2.95 -17.73 9.52
N TRP A 63 -3.75 -16.74 9.14
CA TRP A 63 -4.35 -15.84 10.10
C TRP A 63 -5.46 -16.58 10.85
N SER A 64 -5.30 -16.72 12.17
CA SER A 64 -6.34 -17.28 13.03
C SER A 64 -7.16 -16.14 13.62
N GLN A 65 -8.41 -15.98 13.19
CA GLN A 65 -9.38 -15.28 14.02
C GLN A 65 -9.66 -16.16 15.23
N LYS A 66 -9.03 -15.84 16.35
CA LYS A 66 -9.61 -16.23 17.63
C LYS A 66 -10.86 -15.37 17.81
N ASP A 67 -12.02 -16.00 17.63
CA ASP A 67 -13.33 -15.44 17.96
C ASP A 67 -13.25 -14.78 19.35
N GLU A 68 -13.37 -13.46 19.39
CA GLU A 68 -13.69 -12.72 20.60
C GLU A 68 -15.13 -13.08 20.99
N ARG A 69 -15.28 -14.09 21.85
CA ARG A 69 -16.47 -14.28 22.69
C ARG A 69 -16.12 -14.02 24.14
#